data_AF-A0A383AJE7-F1
#
_entry.id   AF-A0A383AJE7-F1
#
_cell.length_a   1.000
_cell.length_b   1.000
_cell.length_c   1.000
_cell.angle_alpha   90.00
_cell.angle_beta   90.00
_cell.angle_gamma   90.00
#
_symmetry.space_group_name_H-M   'P 1'
#
loop_
_entity.id
_entity.type
_entity.pdbx_description
1 polymer ?
#
loop_
_entity_poly.entity_id
_entity_poly.type
_entity_poly.pdbx_seq_one_letter_code
_entity_poly.pdbx_strand_id
1 'polypeptide(L)'
;MILFRYFAREIFLTMFVVLTIVLVISLGWRFSGYLDRAAAGMMTREVLFALMAYRIPGFLEIIIPVSFFLAVVLTYGRLYVDHEMIVLQACGMSPAKVVTMTLMMSVIVMLLTAAIALWIKPMG
;
A
#
# COMPACT_ATOMS: atom_id res chain seq x y z
N MET A 1 -15.67 -11.80 -14.09
CA MET A 1 -16.86 -11.42 -13.28
C MET A 1 -16.87 -9.92 -13.07
N ILE A 2 -18.01 -9.24 -13.27
CA ILE A 2 -18.11 -7.77 -13.19
C ILE A 2 -17.82 -7.26 -11.77
N LEU A 3 -18.39 -7.92 -10.74
CA LEU A 3 -18.17 -7.58 -9.33
C LEU A 3 -16.69 -7.64 -8.92
N PHE A 4 -15.95 -8.67 -9.36
CA PHE A 4 -14.52 -8.78 -9.05
C PHE A 4 -13.74 -7.56 -9.58
N ARG A 5 -14.05 -7.10 -10.80
CA ARG A 5 -13.39 -5.92 -11.39
C ARG A 5 -13.76 -4.65 -10.64
N TYR A 6 -14.99 -4.54 -10.15
CA TYR A 6 -15.43 -3.42 -9.33
C TYR A 6 -14.69 -3.38 -8.00
N PHE A 7 -14.71 -4.47 -7.22
CA PHE A 7 -13.99 -4.56 -5.95
C PHE A 7 -12.48 -4.34 -6.13
N ALA A 8 -11.87 -4.95 -7.14
CA ALA A 8 -10.45 -4.76 -7.44
C ALA A 8 -10.15 -3.28 -7.71
N ARG A 9 -10.95 -2.63 -8.56
CA ARG A 9 -10.75 -1.21 -8.89
C ARG A 9 -10.84 -0.33 -7.64
N GLU A 10 -11.87 -0.49 -6.82
CA GLU A 10 -12.06 0.32 -5.62
C GLU A 10 -10.94 0.10 -4.58
N ILE A 11 -10.55 -1.16 -4.35
CA ILE A 11 -9.50 -1.51 -3.39
C ILE A 11 -8.14 -1.01 -3.89
N PHE A 12 -7.77 -1.27 -5.15
CA PHE A 12 -6.47 -0.85 -5.67
C PHE A 12 -6.35 0.68 -5.79
N LEU A 13 -7.43 1.39 -6.13
CA LEU A 13 -7.44 2.85 -6.11
C LEU A 13 -7.24 3.39 -4.69
N THR A 14 -7.98 2.85 -3.72
CA THR A 14 -7.86 3.27 -2.32
C THR A 14 -6.48 2.93 -1.77
N MET A 15 -5.94 1.75 -2.11
CA MET A 15 -4.58 1.32 -1.77
C MET A 15 -3.54 2.28 -2.32
N PHE A 16 -3.64 2.69 -3.59
CA PHE A 16 -2.69 3.63 -4.20
C PHE A 16 -2.70 4.99 -3.49
N VAL A 17 -3.88 5.49 -3.12
CA VAL A 17 -4.03 6.73 -2.35
C VAL A 17 -3.38 6.60 -0.97
N VAL A 18 -3.73 5.55 -0.21
CA VAL A 18 -3.19 5.31 1.13
C VAL A 18 -1.66 5.11 1.07
N LEU A 19 -1.17 4.32 0.12
CA LEU A 19 0.25 4.10 -0.11
C LEU A 19 0.99 5.41 -0.34
N THR A 20 0.46 6.27 -1.21
CA THR A 20 1.08 7.57 -1.53
C THR A 20 1.15 8.46 -0.30
N ILE A 21 0.07 8.55 0.47
CA ILE A 21 0.02 9.36 1.71
C ILE A 21 1.04 8.84 2.72
N VAL A 22 1.04 7.54 3.00
CA VAL A 22 1.94 6.93 3.99
C VAL A 22 3.40 7.04 3.56
N LEU A 23 3.68 6.90 2.27
CA LEU A 23 5.02 7.04 1.71
C LEU A 23 5.54 8.47 1.86
N VAL A 24 4.73 9.48 1.52
CA VAL A 24 5.12 10.90 1.68
C VAL A 24 5.40 11.24 3.14
N ILE A 25 4.54 10.79 4.07
CA ILE A 25 4.73 11.00 5.51
C ILE A 25 6.04 10.33 5.98
N SER A 26 6.27 9.08 5.57
CA SER A 26 7.45 8.30 5.98
C SER A 26 8.75 8.89 5.46
N LEU A 27 8.76 9.32 4.19
CA LEU A 27 9.92 9.98 3.59
C LEU A 27 10.17 11.34 4.23
N GLY A 28 9.12 12.14 4.47
CA GLY A 28 9.24 13.44 5.13
C GLY A 28 9.87 13.34 6.52
N TRP A 29 9.43 12.37 7.32
CA TRP A 29 10.02 12.12 8.65
C TRP A 29 11.52 11.80 8.55
N ARG A 30 11.92 10.88 7.67
CA ARG A 30 13.34 10.53 7.51
C ARG A 30 14.17 11.67 6.93
N PHE A 31 13.62 12.41 5.96
CA PHE A 31 14.30 13.52 5.32
C PHE A 31 14.70 14.58 6.36
N SER A 32 13.81 14.91 7.30
CA SER A 32 14.12 15.83 8.40
C SER A 32 15.33 15.36 9.21
N GLY A 33 15.34 14.09 9.66
CA GLY A 33 16.47 13.58 10.45
C GLY A 33 17.79 13.46 9.67
N TYR A 34 17.74 13.37 8.34
CA TYR A 34 18.94 13.41 7.51
C TYR A 34 19.45 14.83 7.27
N LEU A 35 18.56 15.82 7.16
CA LEU A 35 18.95 17.22 7.10
C LEU A 35 19.71 17.64 8.35
N ASP A 36 19.29 17.19 9.54
CA ASP A 36 20.00 17.47 10.79
C ASP A 36 21.45 16.95 10.75
N ARG A 37 21.67 15.77 10.17
CA ARG A 37 23.00 15.16 10.02
C ARG A 37 23.85 15.86 8.95
N ALA A 38 23.24 16.32 7.87
CA ALA A 38 23.92 17.11 6.85
C ALA A 38 24.31 18.50 7.39
N ALA A 39 23.44 19.13 8.19
CA ALA A 39 23.71 20.39 8.87
C ALA A 39 24.85 20.28 9.89
N ALA A 40 24.99 19.11 10.53
CA ALA A 40 26.14 18.78 11.39
C ALA A 40 27.46 18.54 10.61
N GLY A 41 27.47 18.70 9.28
CA GLY A 41 28.65 18.55 8.44
C GLY A 41 29.05 17.10 8.13
N MET A 42 28.24 16.11 8.50
CA MET A 42 28.57 14.68 8.31
C MET A 42 28.17 14.13 6.92
N MET A 43 27.44 14.90 6.10
CA MET A 43 26.97 14.43 4.78
C MET A 43 26.85 15.56 3.75
N THR A 44 27.29 15.29 2.52
CA THR A 44 27.09 16.15 1.34
C THR A 44 25.65 16.01 0.80
N ARG A 45 25.07 17.09 0.28
CA ARG A 45 23.72 17.13 -0.32
C ARG A 45 23.45 16.00 -1.32
N GLU A 46 24.42 15.69 -2.17
CA GLU A 46 24.29 14.67 -3.22
C GLU A 46 24.12 13.26 -2.64
N VAL A 47 24.86 12.95 -1.57
CA VAL A 47 24.77 11.67 -0.86
C VAL A 47 23.43 11.53 -0.15
N LEU A 48 22.88 12.63 0.39
CA LEU A 48 21.59 12.63 1.07
C LEU A 48 20.45 12.23 0.11
N PHE A 49 20.38 12.82 -1.08
CA PHE A 49 19.35 12.46 -2.07
C PHE A 49 19.51 11.03 -2.58
N ALA A 50 20.74 10.59 -2.88
CA ALA A 50 21.00 9.21 -3.30
C ALA A 50 20.59 8.20 -2.21
N LEU A 51 20.93 8.45 -0.95
CA LEU A 51 20.58 7.61 0.19
C LEU A 51 19.07 7.55 0.45
N MET A 52 18.37 8.67 0.22
CA MET A 52 16.91 8.70 0.30
C MET A 52 16.27 7.84 -0.78
N ALA A 53 16.71 7.96 -2.04
CA ALA A 53 16.23 7.12 -3.14
C ALA A 53 16.47 5.63 -2.86
N TYR A 54 17.65 5.29 -2.32
CA TYR A 54 18.01 3.93 -1.94
C TYR A 54 17.12 3.33 -0.85
N ARG A 55 16.54 4.16 0.02
CA ARG A 55 15.64 3.70 1.08
C ARG A 55 14.20 3.50 0.64
N ILE A 56 13.79 4.02 -0.51
CA ILE A 56 12.40 3.92 -0.99
C ILE A 56 11.93 2.45 -1.08
N PRO A 57 12.72 1.50 -1.64
CA PRO A 57 12.34 0.08 -1.65
C PRO A 57 12.06 -0.51 -0.27
N GLY A 58 12.88 -0.18 0.73
CA GLY A 58 12.68 -0.66 2.10
C GLY A 58 11.40 -0.11 2.75
N PHE A 59 10.99 1.11 2.40
CA PHE A 59 9.69 1.64 2.83
C PHE A 59 8.53 0.95 2.11
N LEU A 60 8.63 0.76 0.81
CA LEU A 60 7.58 0.11 0.00
C LEU A 60 7.28 -1.31 0.49
N GLU A 61 8.29 -2.07 0.89
CA GLU A 61 8.13 -3.43 1.45
C GLU A 61 7.15 -3.46 2.63
N ILE A 62 7.21 -2.47 3.52
CA ILE A 62 6.34 -2.39 4.71
C ILE A 62 5.02 -1.69 4.38
N ILE A 63 5.06 -0.64 3.57
CA ILE A 63 3.90 0.20 3.28
C ILE A 63 2.90 -0.51 2.37
N ILE A 64 3.34 -1.35 1.42
CA ILE A 64 2.45 -2.05 0.49
C ILE A 64 1.45 -2.96 1.21
N PRO A 65 1.87 -3.88 2.11
CA PRO A 65 0.93 -4.71 2.86
C PRO A 65 -0.01 -3.90 3.75
N VAL A 66 0.51 -2.87 4.43
CA VAL A 66 -0.27 -2.00 5.33
C VAL A 66 -1.31 -1.20 4.56
N SER A 67 -0.93 -0.62 3.41
CA SER A 67 -1.84 0.13 2.56
C SER A 67 -2.92 -0.75 1.94
N PHE A 68 -2.61 -2.00 1.57
CA PHE A 68 -3.61 -2.95 1.11
C PHE A 68 -4.61 -3.30 2.22
N PHE A 69 -4.13 -3.57 3.44
CA PHE A 69 -4.99 -3.82 4.58
C PHE A 69 -5.94 -2.65 4.85
N LEU A 70 -5.40 -1.43 4.92
CA LEU A 70 -6.20 -0.22 5.13
C LEU A 70 -7.20 0.01 3.99
N ALA A 71 -6.79 -0.21 2.74
CA ALA A 71 -7.68 -0.07 1.60
C ALA A 71 -8.86 -1.03 1.66
N VAL A 72 -8.62 -2.31 2.00
CA VAL A 72 -9.70 -3.29 2.16
C VAL A 72 -10.68 -2.83 3.24
N VAL A 73 -10.19 -2.41 4.41
CA VAL A 73 -11.04 -1.94 5.52
C VAL A 73 -11.85 -0.70 5.12
N LEU A 74 -11.22 0.29 4.51
CA LEU A 74 -11.87 1.55 4.12
C LEU A 74 -12.88 1.35 3.00
N THR A 75 -12.50 0.61 1.95
CA THR A 75 -13.39 0.32 0.83
C THR A 75 -14.59 -0.50 1.28
N TYR A 76 -14.39 -1.57 2.05
CA TYR A 76 -15.51 -2.36 2.54
C TYR A 76 -16.38 -1.56 3.52
N GLY A 77 -15.77 -0.80 4.43
CA GLY A 77 -16.50 0.12 5.29
C GLY A 77 -17.42 1.05 4.50
N ARG A 78 -16.91 1.66 3.42
CA ARG A 78 -17.71 2.50 2.52
C ARG A 78 -18.87 1.72 1.88
N LEU A 79 -18.60 0.54 1.33
CA LEU A 79 -19.62 -0.31 0.69
C LEU A 79 -20.71 -0.82 1.65
N TYR A 80 -20.40 -0.95 2.95
CA TYR A 80 -21.39 -1.24 3.99
C TYR A 80 -22.24 0.00 4.32
N VAL A 81 -21.61 1.17 4.45
CA VAL A 81 -22.31 2.45 4.69
C VAL A 81 -23.24 2.81 3.54
N ASP A 82 -22.78 2.64 2.29
CA ASP A 82 -23.57 2.87 1.08
C ASP A 82 -24.59 1.75 0.79
N HIS A 83 -24.68 0.76 1.69
CA HIS A 83 -25.57 -0.41 1.62
C HIS A 83 -25.38 -1.33 0.39
N GLU A 84 -24.37 -1.10 -0.44
CA GLU A 84 -24.05 -1.96 -1.60
C GLU A 84 -23.77 -3.41 -1.17
N MET A 85 -23.01 -3.60 -0.09
CA MET A 85 -22.69 -4.93 0.42
C MET A 85 -23.93 -5.66 0.97
N ILE A 86 -24.86 -4.91 1.58
CA ILE A 86 -26.11 -5.45 2.13
C ILE A 86 -27.00 -5.93 0.99
N VAL A 87 -27.13 -5.13 -0.09
CA VAL A 87 -27.89 -5.51 -1.30
C VAL A 87 -27.29 -6.76 -1.95
N LEU A 88 -25.97 -6.83 -2.09
CA LEU A 88 -25.31 -8.01 -2.66
C LEU A 88 -25.58 -9.28 -1.85
N GLN A 89 -25.55 -9.20 -0.51
CA GLN A 89 -25.88 -10.31 0.37
C GLN A 89 -27.35 -10.72 0.24
N ALA A 90 -28.28 -9.76 0.16
CA ALA A 90 -29.70 -10.03 -0.06
C ALA A 90 -29.98 -10.70 -1.41
N CYS A 91 -29.18 -10.40 -2.45
CA CYS A 91 -29.23 -11.07 -3.74
C CYS A 91 -28.52 -12.44 -3.77
N GLY A 92 -28.12 -12.98 -2.62
CA GLY A 92 -27.54 -14.32 -2.50
C GLY A 92 -26.01 -14.37 -2.62
N MET A 93 -25.30 -13.25 -2.56
CA MET A 93 -23.84 -13.25 -2.50
C MET A 93 -23.36 -13.69 -1.11
N SER A 94 -22.68 -14.84 -1.05
CA SER A 94 -22.11 -15.31 0.22
C SER A 94 -20.91 -14.46 0.66
N PRO A 95 -20.73 -14.21 1.97
CA PRO A 95 -19.53 -13.54 2.49
C PRO A 95 -18.23 -14.26 2.12
N ALA A 96 -18.26 -15.60 2.04
CA ALA A 96 -17.12 -16.41 1.63
C ALA A 96 -16.63 -16.06 0.21
N LYS A 97 -17.54 -15.68 -0.70
CA LYS A 97 -17.18 -15.26 -2.05
C LYS A 97 -16.43 -13.92 -2.04
N VAL A 98 -16.83 -12.99 -1.18
CA VAL A 98 -16.12 -11.71 -0.97
C VAL A 98 -14.70 -12.00 -0.48
N VAL A 99 -14.56 -12.83 0.55
CA VAL A 99 -13.25 -13.24 1.10
C VAL A 99 -12.35 -13.88 0.05
N THR A 100 -12.91 -14.78 -0.77
CA THR A 100 -12.16 -15.43 -1.87
C THR A 100 -11.68 -14.40 -2.89
N MET A 101 -12.51 -13.40 -3.21
CA MET A 101 -12.11 -12.30 -4.09
C MET A 101 -10.98 -11.46 -3.48
N THR A 102 -11.05 -11.13 -2.19
CA THR A 102 -9.99 -10.41 -1.47
C THR A 102 -8.69 -11.21 -1.45
N LEU A 103 -8.77 -12.53 -1.21
CA LEU A 103 -7.62 -13.45 -1.23
C LEU A 103 -6.94 -13.49 -2.60
N MET A 104 -7.70 -13.55 -3.68
CA MET A 104 -7.13 -13.47 -5.03
C MET A 104 -6.39 -12.16 -5.26
N MET A 105 -6.91 -11.03 -4.75
CA MET A 105 -6.22 -9.73 -4.84
C MET A 105 -4.98 -9.68 -3.94
N SER A 106 -5.03 -10.29 -2.75
CA SER A 106 -3.88 -10.31 -1.83
C SER A 106 -2.72 -11.11 -2.39
N VAL A 107 -2.97 -12.14 -3.21
CA VAL A 107 -1.89 -12.86 -3.92
C VAL A 107 -1.11 -11.93 -4.85
N ILE A 108 -1.77 -11.01 -5.55
CA ILE A 108 -1.10 -10.02 -6.40
C ILE A 108 -0.22 -9.10 -5.56
N VAL A 109 -0.76 -8.59 -4.45
CA VAL A 109 -0.02 -7.72 -3.53
C VAL A 109 1.15 -8.46 -2.87
N MET A 110 0.96 -9.73 -2.53
CA MET A 110 2.00 -10.60 -1.99
C MET A 110 3.13 -10.78 -3.00
N LEU A 111 2.82 -11.07 -4.27
CA LEU A 111 3.84 -11.21 -5.32
C LEU A 111 4.60 -9.90 -5.56
N LEU A 112 3.92 -8.76 -5.54
CA LEU A 112 4.57 -7.45 -5.64
C LEU A 112 5.50 -7.18 -4.45
N THR A 113 5.02 -7.45 -3.23
CA THR A 113 5.81 -7.26 -2.01
C THR A 113 7.02 -8.20 -1.99
N ALA A 114 6.82 -9.47 -2.36
CA ALA A 114 7.89 -10.45 -2.48
C ALA A 114 8.93 -10.02 -3.52
N ALA A 115 8.49 -9.44 -4.65
CA ALA A 115 9.42 -8.97 -5.65
C ALA A 115 10.30 -7.81 -5.16
N ILE A 116 9.71 -6.89 -4.39
CA ILE A 116 10.45 -5.80 -3.75
C ILE A 116 11.41 -6.33 -2.69
N ALA A 117 10.96 -7.26 -1.85
CA ALA A 117 11.77 -7.82 -0.76
C ALA A 117 12.94 -8.68 -1.24
N LEU A 118 12.73 -9.49 -2.29
CA LEU A 118 13.71 -10.48 -2.76
C LEU A 118 14.71 -9.94 -3.77
N TRP A 119 14.32 -8.95 -4.60
CA TRP A 119 15.22 -8.39 -5.63
C TRP A 119 15.59 -6.95 -5.35
N ILE A 120 14.61 -6.09 -5.05
CA ILE A 120 14.86 -4.64 -5.02
C ILE A 120 15.58 -4.21 -3.74
N LYS A 121 15.18 -4.74 -2.59
CA LYS A 121 15.82 -4.47 -1.29
C LYS A 121 17.26 -4.98 -1.17
N PRO A 122 17.62 -6.21 -1.59
CA PRO A 122 19.02 -6.63 -1.50
C PRO A 122 19.92 -5.91 -2.51
N MET A 123 19.34 -5.33 -3.57
CA MET A 123 20.07 -4.42 -4.45
C MET A 123 20.30 -3.05 -3.80
N GLY A 124 19.63 -2.70 -2.70
CA GLY A 124 19.93 -1.48 -1.96
C GLY A 124 19.47 -1.30 -0.51
#